data_AF-A0A3M0KKK9-F1
#
_entry.id   AF-A0A3M0KKK9-F1
#
_cell.length_a   1.000
_cell.length_b   1.000
_cell.length_c   1.000
_cell.angle_alpha   90.00
_cell.angle_beta   90.00
_cell.angle_gamma   90.00
#
_symmetry.space_group_name_H-M   'P 1'
#
loop_
_entity.id
_entity.type
_entity.pdbx_description
1 polymer ?
#
loop_
_entity_poly.entity_id
_entity_poly.type
_entity_poly.pdbx_seq_one_letter_code
_entity_poly.pdbx_strand_id
1 'polypeptide(L)'
;MVHRIEEGGKADSLPSKLQAGDEVVNINEVELSSSRREAISLVKGSYKKLKLVVRRTMDPDMSVFAHSCTPQAYNWCALRDLADTQAPLS
;
A
#
# COMPACT_ATOMS: atom_id res chain seq x y z
N MET A 1 10.02 5.40 4.96
CA MET A 1 8.64 5.67 4.47
C MET A 1 8.60 5.67 2.95
N VAL A 2 7.54 5.10 2.38
CA VAL A 2 7.21 5.07 0.96
C VAL A 2 6.41 6.32 0.59
N HIS A 3 6.87 7.05 -0.42
CA HIS A 3 6.21 8.29 -0.87
C HIS A 3 5.36 8.09 -2.13
N ARG A 4 5.72 7.12 -2.97
CA ARG A 4 5.05 6.86 -4.25
C ARG A 4 5.21 5.39 -4.62
N ILE A 5 4.18 4.84 -5.26
CA ILE A 5 4.20 3.55 -5.95
C ILE A 5 4.09 3.85 -7.44
N GLU A 6 5.02 3.31 -8.24
CA GLU A 6 4.97 3.44 -9.69
C GLU A 6 3.94 2.46 -10.28
N GLU A 7 3.06 2.97 -11.13
CA GLU A 7 2.02 2.20 -11.81
C GLU A 7 2.63 1.13 -12.72
N GLY A 8 2.05 -0.08 -12.72
CA GLY A 8 2.58 -1.21 -13.48
C GLY A 8 3.89 -1.79 -12.94
N GLY A 9 4.41 -1.23 -11.85
CA GLY A 9 5.55 -1.77 -11.12
C GLY A 9 5.19 -3.01 -10.31
N LYS A 10 6.20 -3.80 -9.95
CA LYS A 10 6.01 -5.07 -9.21
C LYS A 10 5.35 -4.89 -7.85
N ALA A 11 5.48 -3.70 -7.24
CA ALA A 11 4.85 -3.32 -5.97
C ALA A 11 3.35 -2.97 -6.12
N ASP A 12 2.94 -2.48 -7.30
CA ASP A 12 1.55 -2.17 -7.61
C ASP A 12 0.76 -3.44 -8.01
N SER A 13 1.42 -4.43 -8.62
CA SER A 13 0.80 -5.69 -9.03
C SER A 13 0.65 -6.73 -7.91
N LEU A 14 1.01 -6.40 -6.66
CA LEU A 14 0.86 -7.33 -5.54
C LEU A 14 -0.61 -7.49 -5.15
N PRO A 15 -1.05 -8.71 -4.74
CA PRO A 15 -2.41 -8.92 -4.22
C PRO A 15 -2.71 -8.00 -3.03
N SER A 16 -1.71 -7.80 -2.18
CA SER A 16 -1.70 -6.79 -1.13
C SER A 16 -0.80 -5.64 -1.57
N LYS A 17 -1.41 -4.62 -2.20
CA LYS A 17 -0.67 -3.48 -2.75
C LYS A 17 0.02 -2.69 -1.64
N LEU A 18 1.29 -2.36 -1.87
CA LEU A 18 1.99 -1.33 -1.11
C LEU A 18 1.31 0.02 -1.34
N GLN A 19 1.32 0.88 -0.33
CA GLN A 19 0.70 2.20 -0.38
C GLN A 19 1.71 3.28 -0.02
N ALA A 20 1.46 4.50 -0.51
CA ALA A 20 2.14 5.67 0.02
C ALA A 20 1.78 5.81 1.51
N GLY A 21 2.78 6.14 2.34
CA GLY A 21 2.66 6.15 3.79
C GLY A 21 3.17 4.88 4.48
N ASP A 22 3.30 3.77 3.76
CA ASP A 22 3.89 2.55 4.35
C ASP A 22 5.36 2.78 4.71
N GLU A 23 5.75 2.29 5.89
CA GLU A 23 7.14 2.28 6.30
C GLU A 23 7.70 0.87 6.15
N VAL A 24 8.68 0.70 5.26
CA VAL A 24 9.44 -0.55 5.18
C VAL A 24 10.34 -0.65 6.40
N VAL A 25 10.08 -1.63 7.26
CA VAL A 25 10.85 -1.89 8.48
C VAL A 25 11.84 -3.03 8.32
N ASN A 26 11.54 -4.01 7.47
CA ASN A 26 12.48 -5.10 7.15
C ASN A 26 12.51 -5.42 5.66
N ILE A 27 13.69 -5.81 5.18
CA ILE A 27 13.90 -6.39 3.85
C ILE A 27 14.55 -7.76 4.01
N ASN A 28 13.93 -8.80 3.48
CA ASN A 28 14.43 -10.18 3.56
C ASN A 28 14.85 -10.59 4.97
N GLU A 29 13.99 -10.29 5.96
CA GLU A 29 14.21 -10.64 7.39
C GLU A 29 15.31 -9.81 8.08
N VAL A 30 15.96 -8.88 7.38
CA VAL A 30 16.89 -7.91 7.97
C VAL A 30 16.14 -6.64 8.36
N GLU A 31 16.25 -6.23 9.62
CA GLU A 31 15.72 -4.94 10.09
C GLU A 31 16.51 -3.80 9.45
N LEU A 32 15.80 -2.85 8.84
CA LEU A 32 16.43 -1.70 8.22
C LEU A 32 16.85 -0.71 9.30
N SER A 33 18.14 -0.38 9.35
CA SER A 33 18.54 0.90 9.92
C SER A 33 18.02 2.00 8.99
N SER A 34 17.85 3.24 9.48
CA SER A 34 17.40 4.38 8.66
C SER A 34 18.32 4.75 7.47
N SER A 35 19.33 3.92 7.17
CA SER A 35 20.29 4.03 6.09
C SER A 35 19.72 3.64 4.72
N ARG A 36 19.66 4.62 3.82
CA ARG A 36 19.28 4.39 2.43
C ARG A 36 20.24 3.42 1.70
N ARG A 37 21.54 3.46 2.00
CA ARG A 37 22.52 2.60 1.32
C ARG A 37 22.31 1.13 1.66
N GLU A 38 22.00 0.84 2.91
CA GLU A 38 21.67 -0.51 3.37
C GLU A 38 20.43 -1.03 2.63
N ALA A 39 19.35 -0.25 2.62
CA ALA A 39 18.14 -0.62 1.90
C ALA A 39 18.41 -0.93 0.41
N ILE A 40 19.20 -0.09 -0.27
CA ILE A 40 19.59 -0.33 -1.67
C ILE A 40 20.42 -1.61 -1.82
N SER A 41 21.37 -1.85 -0.91
CA SER A 41 22.21 -3.05 -0.93
C SER A 41 21.39 -4.32 -0.77
N LEU A 42 20.44 -4.34 0.17
CA LEU A 42 19.55 -5.48 0.40
C LEU A 42 18.62 -5.74 -0.79
N VAL A 43 18.10 -4.69 -1.43
CA VAL A 43 17.26 -4.83 -2.63
C VAL A 43 18.07 -5.37 -3.80
N LYS A 44 19.25 -4.81 -4.07
CA LYS A 44 20.10 -5.23 -5.21
C LYS A 44 20.74 -6.60 -5.00
N GLY A 45 21.06 -6.95 -3.75
CA GLY A 45 21.57 -8.27 -3.38
C GLY A 45 20.48 -9.34 -3.35
N SER A 46 19.19 -8.95 -3.37
CA SER A 46 18.10 -9.90 -3.53
C SER A 46 18.07 -10.44 -4.96
N TYR A 47 17.90 -11.76 -5.09
CA TYR A 47 17.83 -12.39 -6.40
C TYR A 47 16.40 -12.44 -6.92
N LYS A 48 15.65 -13.48 -6.55
CA LYS A 48 14.37 -13.83 -7.18
C LYS A 48 13.16 -13.36 -6.39
N LYS A 49 13.33 -13.17 -5.08
CA LYS A 49 12.27 -12.81 -4.14
C LYS A 49 12.78 -11.72 -3.21
N LEU A 50 11.92 -10.72 -3.00
CA LEU A 50 12.12 -9.64 -2.06
C LEU A 50 10.94 -9.69 -1.09
N LYS A 51 11.20 -10.05 0.17
CA LYS A 51 10.21 -9.98 1.24
C LYS A 51 10.33 -8.62 1.90
N LEU A 52 9.21 -7.92 2.03
CA LEU A 52 9.13 -6.64 2.70
C LEU A 52 8.20 -6.79 3.89
N VAL A 53 8.63 -6.34 5.06
CA VAL A 53 7.74 -6.10 6.20
C VAL A 53 7.50 -4.61 6.25
N VAL A 54 6.22 -4.23 6.25
CA VAL A 54 5.82 -2.83 6.34
C VAL A 54 5.02 -2.57 7.59
N ARG A 55 5.21 -1.38 8.15
CA ARG A 55 4.37 -0.79 9.17
C ARG A 55 3.51 0.28 8.52
N ARG A 56 2.19 0.12 8.64
CA ARG A 56 1.22 1.13 8.24
C ARG A 56 0.67 1.78 9.50
N THR A 57 1.13 2.98 9.81
CA THR A 57 0.49 3.79 10.84
C THR A 57 -0.81 4.30 10.26
N MET A 58 -1.95 3.90 10.82
CA MET A 58 -3.18 4.65 10.60
C MET A 58 -3.01 5.95 11.36
N ASP A 59 -2.47 6.97 10.70
CA ASP A 59 -2.39 8.29 11.29
C ASP A 59 -3.81 8.69 11.70
N PRO A 60 -4.05 9.07 12.97
CA PRO A 60 -5.33 9.64 13.36
C PRO A 60 -5.57 10.99 12.68
N ASP A 61 -4.61 11.57 11.97
CA ASP A 61 -4.86 12.76 11.13
C ASP A 61 -5.42 12.40 9.73
N MET A 62 -5.21 11.16 9.28
CA MET A 62 -6.06 10.53 8.25
C MET A 62 -7.45 10.19 8.80
N SER A 63 -7.73 10.39 10.09
CA SER A 63 -9.11 10.37 10.56
C SER A 63 -9.90 11.58 10.08
N VAL A 64 -9.29 12.70 9.65
CA VAL A 64 -10.10 13.78 9.04
C VAL A 64 -10.66 13.35 7.67
N PHE A 65 -9.97 12.45 6.97
CA PHE A 65 -10.51 11.75 5.79
C PHE A 65 -11.23 10.43 6.12
N ALA A 66 -11.00 9.83 7.29
CA ALA A 66 -11.73 8.63 7.75
C ALA A 66 -12.99 8.95 8.57
N HIS A 67 -13.21 10.18 9.03
CA HIS A 67 -14.48 10.62 9.62
C HIS A 67 -15.56 10.77 8.56
N SER A 68 -15.20 10.82 7.27
CA SER A 68 -16.14 10.66 6.15
C SER A 68 -16.23 9.21 5.63
N CYS A 69 -15.47 8.28 6.21
CA CYS A 69 -15.51 6.87 5.90
C CYS A 69 -15.69 6.06 7.18
N THR A 70 -16.96 5.87 7.54
CA THR A 70 -17.39 4.95 8.61
C THR A 70 -16.73 3.58 8.43
N PRO A 71 -16.74 2.67 9.44
CA PRO A 71 -16.25 1.29 9.29
C PRO A 71 -16.82 0.52 8.08
N GLN A 72 -17.88 1.05 7.46
CA GLN A 72 -18.47 0.64 6.20
C GLN A 72 -17.68 1.04 4.95
N ALA A 73 -16.54 1.72 5.05
CA ALA A 73 -15.68 2.09 3.91
C ALA A 73 -14.90 0.92 3.30
N TYR A 74 -14.82 -0.23 4.01
CA TYR A 74 -14.48 -1.50 3.35
C TYR A 74 -15.48 -1.87 2.23
N ASN A 75 -16.65 -1.23 2.20
CA ASN A 75 -17.70 -1.42 1.21
C ASN A 75 -17.54 -0.50 -0.03
N TRP A 76 -16.50 0.34 -0.12
CA TRP A 76 -16.23 1.14 -1.34
C TRP A 76 -15.96 0.30 -2.58
N CYS A 77 -15.54 -0.96 -2.41
CA CYS A 77 -15.49 -1.91 -3.52
C CYS A 77 -16.91 -2.34 -3.95
N ALA A 78 -17.85 -2.54 -3.02
CA ALA A 78 -19.17 -3.07 -3.33
C ALA A 78 -20.14 -2.03 -3.93
N LEU A 79 -19.97 -0.74 -3.63
CA LEU A 79 -20.81 0.32 -4.23
C LEU A 79 -20.38 0.73 -5.64
N ARG A 80 -19.12 0.47 -6.04
CA ARG A 80 -18.70 0.68 -7.43
C ARG A 80 -19.37 -0.35 -8.36
N ASP A 81 -19.48 -1.60 -7.92
CA ASP A 81 -20.19 -2.66 -8.66
C ASP A 81 -21.71 -2.40 -8.79
N LEU A 82 -22.33 -1.68 -7.84
CA LEU A 82 -23.75 -1.30 -7.93
C LEU A 82 -24.00 -0.14 -8.91
N ALA A 83 -23.05 0.79 -9.04
CA ALA A 83 -23.18 1.96 -9.90
C ALA A 83 -23.03 1.63 -11.40
N ASP A 84 -22.29 0.58 -11.74
CA ASP A 84 -22.13 0.12 -13.13
C ASP A 84 -23.32 -0.71 -13.65
N THR A 85 -24.26 -1.12 -12.78
CA THR A 85 -25.41 -1.96 -13.19
C THR A 85 -26.69 -1.17 -13.49
N GLN A 86 -26.72 0.15 -13.23
CA GLN A 86 -27.92 0.98 -13.45
C GLN A 86 -27.70 2.00 -14.59
N ALA A 87 -27.56 1.51 -15.83
CA ALA A 87 -27.82 2.33 -17.01
C ALA A 87 -29.31 2.72 -17.03
N PRO A 88 -29.67 4.00 -17.24
CA PRO A 88 -31.08 4.41 -17.25
C PRO A 88 -31.81 3.88 -18.49
N LEU A 89 -32.97 3.28 -18.24
CA LEU A 89 -34.02 3.09 -19.24
C LEU A 89 -34.55 4.47 -19.66
N SER A 90 -34.23 4.89 -20.89
CA SER A 90 -35.08 5.70 -21.76
C SER A 90 -34.49 5.75 -23.17
#